data_AF-A0A565C236-F1
#
_entry.id   AF-A0A565C236-F1
#
_cell.length_a   1.000
_cell.length_b   1.000
_cell.length_c   1.000
_cell.angle_alpha   90.00
_cell.angle_beta   90.00
_cell.angle_gamma   90.00
#
_symmetry.space_group_name_H-M   'P 1'
#
loop_
_entity.id
_entity.type
_entity.pdbx_description
1 polymer ?
#
loop_
_entity_poly.entity_id
_entity_poly.type
_entity_poly.pdbx_seq_one_letter_code
_entity_poly.pdbx_strand_id
1 'polypeptide(L)'
;MRLIKYDLQDIVIAPENQSKQTTYQMVENGVMFSSNSRYHLRSYRGGVSSNVVGQWYSGEFITHIKAGTLSRLSDEDYAQVPYVLFLTTIGAIRVIVSLPSEVYKYLDKCIGLRDYQVMHFIDGDFLESFLTLTAEEQMKIATTMKIDDKIMKEILDYLALFH
;
A
#
# COMPACT_ATOMS: atom_id res chain seq x y z
N MET A 1 2.63 38.06 -11.57
CA MET A 1 2.27 36.89 -10.75
C MET A 1 0.74 36.81 -10.71
N ARG A 2 0.11 35.86 -11.40
CA ARG A 2 -1.37 35.70 -11.37
C ARG A 2 -1.74 34.89 -10.13
N LEU A 3 -2.46 35.50 -9.19
CA LEU A 3 -3.12 34.79 -8.09
C LEU A 3 -4.23 33.94 -8.68
N ILE A 4 -4.02 32.62 -8.74
CA ILE A 4 -5.09 31.68 -9.03
C ILE A 4 -5.92 31.59 -7.75
N LYS A 5 -7.14 32.14 -7.80
CA LYS A 5 -8.11 32.11 -6.72
C LYS A 5 -8.99 30.89 -6.99
N TYR A 6 -8.81 29.82 -6.23
CA TYR A 6 -9.72 28.68 -6.27
C TYR A 6 -11.01 29.09 -5.55
N ASP A 7 -12.15 28.99 -6.24
CA ASP A 7 -13.46 29.20 -5.65
C ASP A 7 -13.98 27.88 -5.04
N LEU A 8 -14.86 27.95 -4.05
CA LEU A 8 -15.42 26.75 -3.39
C LEU A 8 -16.12 25.79 -4.36
N GLN A 9 -16.59 26.30 -5.50
CA GLN A 9 -17.18 25.52 -6.60
C GLN A 9 -16.15 24.71 -7.41
N ASP A 10 -14.85 25.02 -7.27
CA ASP A 10 -13.75 24.26 -7.89
C ASP A 10 -13.43 23.00 -7.06
N ILE A 11 -13.95 22.90 -5.83
CA ILE A 11 -13.88 21.69 -5.02
C ILE A 11 -14.93 20.73 -5.58
N VAL A 12 -14.53 19.91 -6.55
CA VAL A 12 -15.34 18.80 -7.03
C VAL A 12 -15.42 17.77 -5.91
N ILE A 13 -16.52 17.79 -5.15
CA ILE A 13 -16.92 16.64 -4.34
C ILE A 13 -17.19 15.52 -5.34
N ALA A 14 -16.44 14.42 -5.22
CA ALA A 14 -16.53 13.30 -6.17
C ALA A 14 -18.01 12.95 -6.43
N PRO A 15 -18.44 12.85 -7.70
CA PRO A 15 -19.83 12.54 -8.02
C PRO A 15 -20.23 11.23 -7.32
N GLU A 16 -21.50 11.12 -6.92
CA GLU A 16 -22.06 9.85 -6.43
C GLU A 16 -21.74 8.76 -7.46
N ASN A 17 -20.78 7.92 -7.11
CA ASN A 17 -20.19 7.01 -8.07
C ASN A 17 -21.15 5.86 -8.31
N GLN A 18 -21.89 5.90 -9.42
CA GLN A 18 -22.75 4.80 -9.87
C GLN A 18 -21.93 3.55 -10.23
N SER A 19 -20.64 3.73 -10.52
CA SER A 19 -19.68 2.63 -10.61
C SER A 19 -19.35 2.13 -9.20
N LYS A 20 -19.35 0.80 -9.02
CA LYS A 20 -18.83 0.19 -7.78
C LYS A 20 -17.38 0.61 -7.54
N GLN A 21 -16.60 0.92 -8.59
CA GLN A 21 -15.21 1.34 -8.49
C GLN A 21 -15.08 2.86 -8.31
N THR A 22 -14.22 3.30 -7.39
CA THR A 22 -14.02 4.72 -7.09
C THR A 22 -12.89 5.32 -7.91
N THR A 23 -11.79 4.58 -8.06
CA THR A 23 -10.67 4.94 -8.95
C THR A 23 -9.89 3.68 -9.36
N TYR A 24 -9.04 3.81 -10.38
CA TYR A 24 -8.15 2.73 -10.82
C TYR A 24 -6.87 3.27 -11.46
N GLN A 25 -5.81 2.47 -11.45
CA GLN A 25 -4.53 2.75 -12.08
C GLN A 25 -3.91 1.46 -12.60
N MET A 26 -3.54 1.45 -13.89
CA MET A 26 -2.71 0.41 -14.48
C MET A 26 -1.23 0.71 -14.18
N VAL A 27 -0.47 -0.28 -13.74
CA VAL A 27 0.99 -0.20 -13.62
C VAL A 27 1.66 -0.97 -14.77
N GLU A 28 2.94 -0.66 -15.04
CA GLU A 28 3.66 -1.12 -16.24
C GLU A 28 3.73 -2.64 -16.40
N ASN A 29 3.68 -3.39 -15.30
CA ASN A 29 3.71 -4.86 -15.31
C ASN A 29 2.33 -5.51 -15.60
N GLY A 30 1.34 -4.74 -16.06
CA GLY A 30 0.01 -5.24 -16.39
C GLY A 30 -0.87 -5.54 -15.18
N VAL A 31 -0.47 -5.11 -13.98
CA VAL A 31 -1.34 -5.12 -12.80
C VAL A 31 -2.20 -3.86 -12.79
N MET A 32 -3.47 -4.00 -12.43
CA MET A 32 -4.37 -2.88 -12.18
C MET A 32 -4.65 -2.79 -10.70
N PHE A 33 -4.48 -1.62 -10.10
CA PHE A 33 -5.03 -1.32 -8.79
C PHE A 33 -6.36 -0.59 -8.96
N SER A 34 -7.37 -0.95 -8.17
CA SER A 34 -8.64 -0.25 -8.15
C SER A 34 -9.25 -0.29 -6.76
N SER A 35 -9.95 0.78 -6.40
CA SER A 35 -10.72 0.90 -5.18
C SER A 35 -12.22 0.90 -5.46
N ASN A 36 -13.04 0.68 -4.42
CA ASN A 36 -14.49 0.64 -4.54
C ASN A 36 -15.20 1.40 -3.40
N SER A 37 -16.51 1.59 -3.55
CA SER A 37 -17.35 2.30 -2.57
C SER A 37 -17.53 1.56 -1.23
N ARG A 38 -16.96 0.35 -1.10
CA ARG A 38 -16.93 -0.44 0.14
C ARG A 38 -15.53 -0.43 0.78
N TYR A 39 -14.71 0.57 0.46
CA TYR A 39 -13.38 0.78 1.03
C TYR A 39 -12.36 -0.33 0.73
N HIS A 40 -12.63 -1.21 -0.25
CA HIS A 40 -11.65 -2.20 -0.67
C HIS A 40 -10.75 -1.64 -1.75
N LEU A 41 -9.46 -1.86 -1.56
CA LEU A 41 -8.44 -1.81 -2.59
C LEU A 41 -8.24 -3.22 -3.14
N ARG A 42 -8.14 -3.36 -4.47
CA ARG A 42 -7.90 -4.63 -5.15
C ARG A 42 -6.85 -4.47 -6.22
N SER A 43 -6.06 -5.53 -6.40
CA SER A 43 -5.16 -5.68 -7.54
C SER A 43 -5.67 -6.76 -8.49
N TYR A 44 -5.55 -6.54 -9.79
CA TYR A 44 -6.01 -7.44 -10.85
C TYR A 44 -4.88 -7.70 -11.83
N ARG A 45 -4.72 -8.95 -12.28
CA ARG A 45 -3.76 -9.27 -13.35
C ARG A 45 -4.42 -9.08 -14.73
N GLY A 46 -3.77 -8.32 -15.60
CA GLY A 46 -4.21 -8.09 -16.98
C GLY A 46 -5.38 -7.11 -17.11
N GLY A 47 -5.70 -6.34 -16.05
CA GLY A 47 -6.80 -5.37 -16.07
C GLY A 47 -8.21 -5.97 -16.11
N VAL A 48 -8.35 -7.30 -16.02
CA VAL A 48 -9.66 -7.97 -16.06
C VAL A 48 -10.21 -8.13 -14.64
N SER A 49 -11.44 -7.66 -14.42
CA SER A 49 -12.09 -7.64 -13.10
C SER A 49 -12.33 -9.04 -12.48
N SER A 50 -12.29 -10.11 -13.28
CA SER A 50 -12.41 -11.50 -12.80
C SER A 50 -11.10 -12.07 -12.23
N ASN A 51 -9.96 -11.45 -12.48
CA ASN A 51 -8.64 -11.96 -12.08
C ASN A 51 -8.07 -11.18 -10.90
N VAL A 52 -8.82 -11.14 -9.78
CA VAL A 52 -8.35 -10.53 -8.53
C VAL A 52 -7.14 -11.31 -8.03
N VAL A 53 -6.00 -10.63 -7.89
CA VAL A 53 -4.76 -11.20 -7.36
C VAL A 53 -4.38 -10.65 -5.99
N GLY A 54 -5.06 -9.60 -5.52
CA GLY A 54 -4.92 -9.11 -4.15
C GLY A 54 -6.11 -8.27 -3.72
N GLN A 55 -6.34 -8.22 -2.41
CA GLN A 55 -7.40 -7.43 -1.79
C GLN A 55 -6.93 -6.92 -0.42
N TRP A 56 -7.27 -5.68 -0.12
CA TRP A 56 -7.06 -5.06 1.18
C TRP A 56 -8.23 -4.15 1.53
N TYR A 57 -8.55 -4.04 2.83
CA TYR A 57 -9.58 -3.13 3.32
C TYR A 57 -8.92 -1.86 3.83
N SER A 58 -9.16 -0.73 3.15
CA SER A 58 -8.48 0.53 3.46
C SER A 58 -9.07 1.27 4.66
N GLY A 59 -10.30 0.92 5.08
CA GLY A 59 -11.07 1.66 6.08
C GLY A 59 -11.50 3.08 5.67
N GLU A 60 -10.97 3.59 4.56
CA GLU A 60 -11.16 4.94 4.07
C GLU A 60 -11.51 4.93 2.58
N PHE A 61 -12.21 5.98 2.13
CA PHE A 61 -12.56 6.12 0.73
C PHE A 61 -11.36 6.64 -0.06
N ILE A 62 -10.89 5.83 -1.01
CA ILE A 62 -9.76 6.17 -1.88
C ILE A 62 -10.27 7.01 -3.06
N THR A 63 -9.73 8.22 -3.20
CA THR A 63 -10.12 9.20 -4.23
C THR A 63 -9.27 9.07 -5.49
N HIS A 64 -7.97 8.83 -5.33
CA HIS A 64 -7.02 8.75 -6.44
C HIS A 64 -5.99 7.65 -6.18
N ILE A 65 -5.59 6.94 -7.25
CA ILE A 65 -4.45 6.04 -7.26
C ILE A 65 -3.56 6.48 -8.42
N LYS A 66 -2.25 6.58 -8.19
CA LYS A 66 -1.28 7.00 -9.20
C LYS A 66 0.01 6.20 -9.10
N ALA A 67 0.50 5.71 -10.23
CA ALA A 67 1.84 5.14 -10.31
C ALA A 67 2.88 6.26 -10.22
N GLY A 68 3.86 6.14 -9.33
CA GLY A 68 4.86 7.18 -9.07
C GLY A 68 5.34 7.19 -7.61
N THR A 69 6.56 7.70 -7.38
CA THR A 69 7.22 7.78 -6.06
C THR A 69 7.31 9.21 -5.60
N LEU A 70 7.34 9.41 -4.27
CA LEU A 70 7.71 10.67 -3.65
C LEU A 70 9.22 10.75 -3.33
N SER A 71 9.89 9.60 -3.19
CA SER A 71 11.32 9.49 -2.92
C SER A 71 12.13 9.55 -4.21
N ARG A 72 13.18 10.39 -4.22
CA ARG A 72 14.30 10.25 -5.15
C ARG A 72 15.16 9.07 -4.68
N LEU A 73 14.77 7.85 -5.07
CA LEU A 73 15.69 6.72 -4.97
C LEU A 73 16.84 7.03 -5.93
N SER A 74 18.07 7.14 -5.42
CA SER A 74 19.26 7.25 -6.26
C SER A 74 19.27 6.06 -7.24
N ASP A 75 19.68 6.30 -8.48
CA ASP A 75 19.44 5.49 -9.69
C ASP A 75 19.87 4.00 -9.65
N GLU A 76 20.33 3.48 -8.52
CA GLU A 76 20.84 2.12 -8.37
C GLU A 76 19.85 1.28 -7.52
N ASP A 77 19.20 0.33 -8.21
CA ASP A 77 18.46 -0.85 -7.74
C ASP A 77 17.06 -0.70 -7.10
N TYR A 78 16.74 0.36 -6.35
CA TYR A 78 15.45 0.44 -5.64
C TYR A 78 14.30 1.01 -6.47
N ALA A 79 14.61 1.79 -7.51
CA ALA A 79 13.63 2.51 -8.34
C ALA A 79 12.78 1.61 -9.26
N GLN A 80 13.07 0.30 -9.33
CA GLN A 80 12.44 -0.63 -10.28
C GLN A 80 11.19 -1.33 -9.74
N VAL A 81 10.90 -1.19 -8.45
CA VAL A 81 9.77 -1.89 -7.83
C VAL A 81 8.48 -1.10 -8.09
N PRO A 82 7.45 -1.70 -8.71
CA PRO A 82 6.20 -1.01 -8.95
C PRO A 82 5.56 -0.58 -7.63
N TYR A 83 5.40 0.72 -7.45
CA TYR A 83 4.63 1.32 -6.36
C TYR A 83 3.50 2.19 -6.92
N VAL A 84 2.42 2.28 -6.15
CA VAL A 84 1.34 3.24 -6.39
C VAL A 84 1.11 4.05 -5.14
N LEU A 85 0.93 5.35 -5.33
CA LEU A 85 0.45 6.26 -4.30
C LEU A 85 -1.07 6.30 -4.37
N PHE A 86 -1.73 6.44 -3.23
CA PHE A 86 -3.15 6.68 -3.19
C PHE A 86 -3.52 7.72 -2.14
N LEU A 87 -4.57 8.48 -2.44
CA LEU A 87 -5.10 9.51 -1.57
C LEU A 87 -6.48 9.11 -1.05
N THR A 88 -6.76 9.42 0.21
CA THR A 88 -8.06 9.16 0.83
C THR A 88 -8.87 10.45 1.04
N THR A 89 -10.15 10.33 1.35
CA THR A 89 -11.04 11.48 1.61
C THR A 89 -10.65 12.31 2.83
N ILE A 90 -9.85 11.76 3.74
CA ILE A 90 -9.36 12.50 4.91
C ILE A 90 -8.02 13.22 4.64
N GLY A 91 -7.52 13.14 3.41
CA GLY A 91 -6.26 13.77 3.00
C GLY A 91 -5.01 12.95 3.30
N ALA A 92 -5.15 11.69 3.72
CA ALA A 92 -3.99 10.81 3.88
C ALA A 92 -3.41 10.43 2.51
N ILE A 93 -2.08 10.48 2.40
CA ILE A 93 -1.31 9.96 1.26
C ILE A 93 -0.65 8.68 1.72
N ARG A 94 -0.85 7.59 0.98
CA ARG A 94 -0.32 6.27 1.30
C ARG A 94 0.35 5.65 0.09
N VAL A 95 1.25 4.70 0.33
CA VAL A 95 1.99 3.99 -0.71
C VAL A 95 1.70 2.50 -0.65
N ILE A 96 1.63 1.87 -1.82
CA ILE A 96 1.65 0.41 -1.96
C ILE A 96 2.91 0.09 -2.73
N VAL A 97 3.73 -0.80 -2.17
CA VAL A 97 4.99 -1.24 -2.76
C VAL A 97 4.90 -2.73 -3.04
N SER A 98 5.33 -3.14 -4.23
CA SER A 98 5.44 -4.57 -4.55
C SER A 98 6.61 -5.19 -3.80
N LEU A 99 6.43 -6.33 -3.12
CA LEU A 99 7.52 -6.99 -2.43
C LEU A 99 8.20 -8.06 -3.33
N PRO A 100 9.52 -8.27 -3.21
CA PRO A 100 10.16 -9.47 -3.73
C PRO A 100 9.47 -10.73 -3.20
N SER A 101 9.32 -11.76 -4.05
CA SER A 101 8.50 -12.94 -3.71
C SER A 101 8.94 -13.64 -2.43
N GLU A 102 10.25 -13.75 -2.19
CA GLU A 102 10.79 -14.39 -0.99
C GLU A 102 10.55 -13.56 0.28
N VAL A 103 10.61 -12.23 0.18
CA VAL A 103 10.27 -11.32 1.29
C VAL A 103 8.79 -11.44 1.63
N TYR A 104 7.91 -11.42 0.62
CA TYR A 104 6.47 -11.62 0.84
C TYR A 104 6.19 -12.96 1.52
N LYS A 105 6.75 -14.07 1.01
CA LYS A 105 6.54 -15.42 1.61
C LYS A 105 7.03 -15.49 3.04
N TYR A 106 8.18 -14.88 3.33
CA TYR A 106 8.73 -14.83 4.69
C TYR A 106 7.78 -14.11 5.64
N LEU A 107 7.35 -12.90 5.26
CA LEU A 107 6.41 -12.11 6.06
C LEU A 107 5.04 -12.81 6.18
N ASP A 108 4.44 -13.28 5.08
CA ASP A 108 3.16 -13.99 5.08
C ASP A 108 3.17 -15.22 6.01
N LYS A 109 4.30 -15.93 6.10
CA LYS A 109 4.48 -17.06 7.01
C LYS A 109 4.56 -16.64 8.48
N CYS A 110 5.24 -15.55 8.79
CA CYS A 110 5.56 -15.16 10.16
C CYS A 110 4.52 -14.24 10.80
N ILE A 111 3.94 -13.34 9.99
CA ILE A 111 3.05 -12.27 10.45
C ILE A 111 1.70 -12.27 9.71
N GLY A 112 1.48 -13.18 8.77
CA GLY A 112 0.27 -13.21 7.95
C GLY A 112 -0.98 -13.28 8.81
N LEU A 113 -1.63 -12.13 9.01
CA LEU A 113 -2.95 -12.04 9.60
C LEU A 113 -3.93 -12.56 8.55
N ARG A 114 -4.30 -13.83 8.67
CA ARG A 114 -5.31 -14.45 7.80
C ARG A 114 -6.70 -13.96 8.19
N ASP A 115 -7.02 -12.73 7.80
CA ASP A 115 -8.40 -12.27 7.70
C ASP A 115 -8.93 -12.60 6.30
N TYR A 116 -10.16 -13.11 6.21
CA TYR A 116 -10.84 -13.36 4.93
C TYR A 116 -10.95 -12.10 4.05
N GLN A 117 -10.77 -10.92 4.62
CA GLN A 117 -10.83 -9.65 3.90
C GLN A 117 -9.51 -9.23 3.24
N VAL A 118 -8.37 -9.82 3.63
CA VAL A 118 -7.04 -9.47 3.14
C VAL A 118 -6.42 -10.63 2.36
N MET A 119 -5.95 -10.36 1.15
CA MET A 119 -5.32 -11.35 0.28
C MET A 119 -4.12 -10.72 -0.41
N HIS A 120 -2.94 -11.30 -0.23
CA HIS A 120 -1.68 -10.87 -0.88
C HIS A 120 -1.32 -9.39 -0.64
N PHE A 121 -1.70 -8.87 0.52
CA PHE A 121 -1.30 -7.56 1.03
C PHE A 121 -0.77 -7.73 2.44
N ILE A 122 0.23 -6.92 2.78
CA ILE A 122 0.81 -6.83 4.12
C ILE A 122 0.66 -5.38 4.55
N ASP A 123 0.23 -5.17 5.79
CA ASP A 123 0.06 -3.85 6.36
C ASP A 123 1.42 -3.29 6.81
N GLY A 124 1.90 -2.26 6.10
CA GLY A 124 3.18 -1.60 6.37
C GLY A 124 3.20 -0.86 7.70
N ASP A 125 2.10 -0.20 8.08
CA ASP A 125 2.02 0.54 9.35
C ASP A 125 2.11 -0.43 10.53
N PHE A 126 1.47 -1.60 10.41
CA PHE A 126 1.61 -2.68 11.39
C PHE A 126 3.04 -3.19 11.48
N LEU A 127 3.74 -3.35 10.35
CA LEU A 127 5.15 -3.73 10.33
C LEU A 127 6.04 -2.72 11.04
N GLU A 128 5.89 -1.44 10.70
CA GLU A 128 6.70 -0.35 11.24
C GLU A 128 6.46 -0.13 12.73
N SER A 129 5.27 -0.46 13.23
CA SER A 129 5.00 -0.44 14.67
C SER A 129 5.99 -1.28 15.48
N PHE A 130 6.60 -2.32 14.88
CA PHE A 130 7.64 -3.13 15.52
C PHE A 130 8.86 -2.28 15.97
N LEU A 131 9.25 -1.26 15.21
CA LEU A 131 10.36 -0.38 15.56
C LEU A 131 10.06 0.52 16.76
N THR A 132 8.79 0.73 17.07
CA THR A 132 8.37 1.58 18.20
C THR A 132 8.41 0.86 19.55
N LEU A 133 8.55 -0.47 19.53
CA LEU A 133 8.56 -1.32 20.71
C LEU A 133 9.92 -1.30 21.43
N THR A 134 9.90 -1.64 22.72
CA THR A 134 11.12 -1.87 23.50
C THR A 134 11.86 -3.11 23.00
N ALA A 135 13.17 -3.20 23.27
CA ALA A 135 13.98 -4.37 22.89
C ALA A 135 13.45 -5.69 23.49
N GLU A 136 12.88 -5.64 24.70
CA GLU A 136 12.27 -6.81 25.35
C GLU A 136 11.02 -7.28 24.60
N GLU A 137 10.14 -6.35 24.21
CA GLU A 137 8.93 -6.64 23.44
C GLU A 137 9.27 -7.16 22.04
N GLN A 138 10.25 -6.54 21.36
CA GLN A 138 10.74 -6.99 20.06
C GLN A 138 11.27 -8.43 20.14
N MET A 139 12.10 -8.74 21.14
CA MET A 139 12.63 -10.09 21.34
C MET A 139 11.51 -11.11 21.59
N LYS A 140 10.51 -10.74 22.40
CA LYS A 140 9.36 -11.60 22.68
C LYS A 140 8.53 -11.89 21.43
N ILE A 141 8.24 -10.87 20.62
CA ILE A 141 7.52 -11.01 19.36
C ILE A 141 8.32 -11.84 18.36
N ALA A 142 9.61 -11.52 18.16
CA ALA A 142 10.50 -12.24 17.27
C ALA A 142 10.56 -13.74 17.61
N THR A 143 10.68 -14.06 18.91
CA THR A 143 10.65 -15.45 19.39
C THR A 143 9.30 -16.11 19.11
N THR A 144 8.19 -15.42 19.39
CA THR A 144 6.83 -15.96 19.24
C THR A 144 6.49 -16.22 17.78
N MET A 145 6.81 -15.27 16.89
CA MET A 145 6.54 -15.33 15.46
C MET A 145 7.61 -16.10 14.67
N LYS A 146 8.67 -16.57 15.36
CA LYS A 146 9.85 -17.22 14.75
C LYS A 146 10.48 -16.36 13.65
N ILE A 147 10.56 -15.06 13.92
CA ILE A 147 11.17 -14.06 13.06
C ILE A 147 12.60 -13.85 13.53
N ASP A 148 13.54 -13.81 12.59
CA ASP A 148 14.88 -13.30 12.83
C ASP A 148 14.82 -11.76 12.93
N ASP A 149 15.22 -11.21 14.09
CA ASP A 149 15.10 -9.78 14.38
C ASP A 149 15.97 -8.92 13.45
N LYS A 150 17.11 -9.45 13.00
CA LYS A 150 17.98 -8.79 12.04
C LYS A 150 17.32 -8.71 10.67
N ILE A 151 16.75 -9.82 10.19
CA ILE A 151 16.02 -9.85 8.92
C ILE A 151 14.83 -8.89 8.96
N MET A 152 14.11 -8.84 10.09
CA MET A 152 12.98 -7.92 10.25
C MET A 152 13.42 -6.45 10.12
N LYS A 153 14.52 -6.06 10.78
CA LYS A 153 15.07 -4.71 10.68
C LYS A 153 15.52 -4.38 9.25
N GLU A 154 16.20 -5.30 8.57
CA GLU A 154 16.60 -5.10 7.16
C GLU A 154 15.39 -4.88 6.23
N ILE A 155 14.29 -5.61 6.45
CA ILE A 155 13.04 -5.41 5.70
C ILE A 155 12.42 -4.04 6.02
N LEU A 156 12.40 -3.63 7.28
CA LEU A 156 11.82 -2.36 7.70
C LEU A 156 12.64 -1.17 7.19
N ASP A 157 13.97 -1.25 7.25
CA ASP A 157 14.88 -0.26 6.69
C ASP A 157 14.67 -0.11 5.18
N TYR A 158 14.45 -1.24 4.48
CA TYR A 158 14.09 -1.25 3.06
C TYR A 158 12.75 -0.56 2.80
N LEU A 159 11.71 -0.86 3.59
CA LEU A 159 10.37 -0.28 3.44
C LEU A 159 10.35 1.23 3.72
N ALA A 160 11.16 1.70 4.67
CA ALA A 160 11.31 3.11 4.99
C ALA A 160 11.89 3.96 3.84
N LEU A 161 12.51 3.34 2.82
CA LEU A 161 13.01 4.08 1.64
C LEU A 161 11.88 4.63 0.76
N PHE A 162 10.65 4.12 0.91
CA PHE A 162 9.53 4.42 0.01
C PHE A 162 8.61 5.56 0.48
N HIS A 163 8.84 6.14 1.67
CA HIS A 163 8.03 7.25 2.20
C HIS A 163 8.82 8.21 3.11
#